data_AF-A0AAU5PZU7-F1
#
_entry.id   AF-A0AAU5PZU7-F1
#
_cell.length_a   1.000
_cell.length_b   1.000
_cell.length_c   1.000
_cell.angle_alpha   90.00
_cell.angle_beta   90.00
_cell.angle_gamma   90.00
#
_symmetry.space_group_name_H-M   'P 1'
#
loop_
_entity.id
_entity.type
_entity.pdbx_description
1 polymer ?
#
loop_
_entity_poly.entity_id
_entity_poly.type
_entity_poly.pdbx_seq_one_letter_code
_entity_poly.pdbx_strand_id
1 'polypeptide(L)' 'MIHPDNERRMVARMNPRKTVELDASHASLASRPVEVCDLIELAVRETAS' A
#
# COMPACT_ATOMS: atom_id res chain seq x y z
N MET A 1 -13.32 -6.51 -5.81
CA MET A 1 -12.90 -5.12 -5.51
C MET A 1 -13.28 -4.80 -4.08
N ILE A 2 -12.30 -4.49 -3.22
CA ILE A 2 -12.55 -4.10 -1.83
C ILE A 2 -12.85 -2.59 -1.82
N HIS A 3 -13.85 -2.16 -1.04
CA HIS A 3 -14.18 -0.74 -0.92
C HIS A 3 -13.09 0.00 -0.11
N PRO A 4 -12.68 1.23 -0.46
CA PRO A 4 -11.64 1.97 0.25
C PRO A 4 -11.85 2.08 1.77
N ASP A 5 -13.09 2.27 2.22
CA ASP A 5 -13.39 2.29 3.66
C ASP A 5 -13.08 0.96 4.37
N ASN A 6 -13.25 -0.17 3.69
CA ASN A 6 -12.92 -1.47 4.26
C ASN A 6 -11.39 -1.64 4.34
N GLU A 7 -10.65 -1.15 3.35
CA GLU A 7 -9.18 -1.13 3.40
C GLU A 7 -8.66 -0.24 4.54
N ARG A 8 -9.22 0.96 4.73
CA ARG A 8 -8.90 1.83 5.88
C ARG A 8 -9.17 1.15 7.23
N ARG A 9 -10.28 0.42 7.37
CA ARG A 9 -10.56 -0.39 8.57
C ARG A 9 -9.55 -1.52 8.76
N MET A 10 -9.12 -2.17 7.68
CA MET A 10 -8.07 -3.20 7.73
C MET A 10 -6.73 -2.63 8.18
N VAL A 11 -6.33 -1.46 7.66
CA VAL A 11 -5.12 -0.73 8.07
C VAL A 11 -5.18 -0.41 9.55
N ALA A 12 -6.29 0.16 10.04
CA ALA A 12 -6.45 0.48 11.46
C ALA A 12 -6.29 -0.75 12.37
N ARG A 13 -6.80 -1.91 11.94
CA ARG A 13 -6.66 -3.17 12.70
C ARG A 13 -5.25 -3.78 12.60
N MET A 14 -4.61 -3.69 11.43
CA MET A 14 -3.30 -4.27 11.18
C MET A 14 -2.18 -3.43 11.80
N ASN A 15 -2.35 -2.12 11.86
CA ASN A 15 -1.36 -1.14 12.29
C ASN A 15 0.01 -1.31 11.60
N PRO A 16 0.06 -1.24 10.25
CA PRO A 16 1.30 -1.43 9.50
C PRO A 16 2.29 -0.29 9.74
N ARG A 17 3.60 -0.56 9.58
CA ARG A 17 4.66 0.46 9.71
C ARG A 17 4.47 1.64 8.75
N LYS A 18 3.96 1.38 7.55
CA LYS A 18 3.68 2.37 6.50
C LYS A 18 2.43 1.96 5.72
N THR A 19 1.67 2.96 5.25
CA THR A 19 0.49 2.79 4.38
C THR A 19 0.55 3.84 3.28
N VAL A 20 0.13 3.47 2.07
CA VAL A 20 -0.07 4.38 0.93
C VAL A 20 -1.54 4.28 0.50
N GLU A 21 -2.15 5.42 0.20
CA GLU A 21 -3.51 5.51 -0.33
C GLU A 21 -3.42 6.06 -1.76
N LEU A 22 -3.97 5.32 -2.74
CA LEU A 22 -3.84 5.61 -4.16
C LEU A 22 -5.21 5.76 -4.80
N ASP A 23 -5.35 6.76 -5.68
CA ASP A 23 -6.50 6.86 -6.58
C ASP A 23 -6.31 5.84 -7.72
N ALA A 24 -6.68 4.59 -7.42
CA ALA A 24 -6.54 3.42 -8.27
C ALA A 24 -7.70 2.43 -8.06
N SER A 25 -7.91 1.56 -9.05
CA SER A 25 -8.82 0.41 -8.94
C SER A 25 -8.08 -0.84 -8.43
N HIS A 26 -8.63 -2.04 -8.66
CA HIS A 26 -8.03 -3.30 -8.19
C HIS A 26 -6.59 -3.48 -8.65
N ALA A 27 -6.34 -3.09 -9.90
CA ALA A 27 -5.06 -3.25 -10.57
C ALA A 27 -4.15 -2.07 -10.26
N SER A 28 -3.90 -1.80 -8.98
CA SER A 28 -3.03 -0.71 -8.53
C SER A 28 -1.61 -0.85 -9.08
N LEU A 29 -1.05 -2.06 -9.14
CA LEU A 29 0.26 -2.31 -9.74
C LEU A 29 0.32 -1.94 -11.24
N ALA A 30 -0.77 -2.13 -11.99
CA ALA A 30 -0.79 -1.79 -13.42
C ALA A 30 -1.02 -0.29 -13.66
N SER A 31 -1.83 0.36 -12.81
CA SER A 31 -2.23 1.76 -12.98
C SER A 31 -1.32 2.76 -12.26
N ARG A 32 -0.69 2.35 -11.16
CA ARG A 32 0.23 3.12 -10.30
C ARG A 32 1.48 2.28 -9.98
N PRO A 33 2.23 1.81 -11.00
CA PRO A 33 3.36 0.90 -10.79
C PRO A 33 4.48 1.52 -9.96
N VAL A 34 4.74 2.82 -10.13
CA VAL A 34 5.85 3.50 -9.46
C VAL A 34 5.60 3.58 -7.96
N GLU A 35 4.43 4.06 -7.54
CA GLU A 35 4.08 4.21 -6.13
C GLU A 35 4.06 2.86 -5.38
N VAL A 36 3.65 1.79 -6.06
CA VAL A 36 3.70 0.43 -5.51
C VAL A 36 5.15 -0.05 -5.36
N CYS A 37 5.99 0.14 -6.38
CA CYS A 37 7.41 -0.21 -6.32
C CYS A 37 8.16 0.57 -5.24
N ASP A 38 7.86 1.87 -5.09
CA ASP A 38 8.48 2.74 -4.08
C ASP A 38 8.16 2.25 -2.66
N LEU A 39 6.91 1.82 -2.39
CA LEU A 39 6.54 1.24 -1.10
C LEU A 39 7.33 -0.05 -0.81
N ILE A 40 7.50 -0.91 -1.83
CA ILE A 40 8.27 -2.15 -1.69
C ILE A 40 9.75 -1.84 -1.43
N GLU A 41 10.35 -0.91 -2.18
CA GLU A 41 11.74 -0.52 -1.98
C GLU A 41 11.96 0.10 -0.59
N LEU A 42 11.03 0.94 -0.13
CA LEU A 42 11.06 1.48 1.24
C LEU A 42 11.08 0.34 2.27
N ALA A 43 10.22 -0.66 2.10
CA ALA A 43 10.15 -1.80 3.01
C ALA A 43 11.45 -2.62 3.02
N VAL A 44 12.10 -2.81 1.86
CA VAL A 44 13.41 -3.47 1.77
C VAL A 44 14.48 -2.66 2.51
N ARG A 45 14.56 -1.35 2.28
CA ARG A 45 15.54 -0.48 2.93
C ARG A 45 15.37 -0.46 4.46
N GLU A 46 14.13 -0.43 4.94
CA GLU A 46 13.78 -0.39 6.37
C GLU A 46 13.93 -1.74 7.12
N THR A 47 14.19 -2.84 6.41
CA THR A 47 14.41 -4.18 7.00
C THR A 47 15.86 -4.64 6.89
N ALA A 48 16.65 -4.05 6.00
CA ALA A 48 18.07 -4.34 5.83
C ALA A 48 18.98 -3.62 6.86
N SER A 49 18.43 -2.70 7.64
CA SER A 49 19.09 -1.96 8.74
C SER A 49 18.78 -2.55 10.10
#